data_AF-A0A6I3FA17-F1
#
_entry.id   AF-A0A6I3FA17-F1
#
_cell.length_a   1.000
_cell.length_b   1.000
_cell.length_c   1.000
_cell.angle_alpha   90.00
_cell.angle_beta   90.00
_cell.angle_gamma   90.00
#
_symmetry.space_group_name_H-M   'P 1'
#
loop_
_entity.id
_entity.type
_entity.pdbx_description
1 polymer ?
#
loop_
_entity_poly.entity_id
_entity_poly.type
_entity_poly.pdbx_seq_one_letter_code
_entity_poly.pdbx_strand_id
1 'polypeptide(L)'
;MIEHDAFGHPRLDDVNVGRWIADKLSIALHAEKSLVVKSGYFARSAPANAEDRVLVDECASMAVRGALDGEVGVVGHDEDSGGQMGVIDFPRVSGGKVLDISAPWVVDLLAGVQANR
;
A
#
# COMPACT_ATOMS: atom_id res chain seq x y z
N MET A 1 5.92 1.55 -27.22
CA MET A 1 6.80 2.46 -26.44
C MET A 1 6.15 2.61 -25.08
N ILE A 2 6.87 2.40 -23.97
CA ILE A 2 6.28 2.60 -22.64
C ILE A 2 6.24 4.11 -22.41
N GLU A 3 5.04 4.65 -22.24
CA GLU A 3 4.89 6.07 -21.92
C GLU A 3 5.30 6.31 -20.46
N HIS A 4 5.97 7.43 -20.21
CA HIS A 4 6.42 7.81 -18.88
C HIS A 4 5.69 9.09 -18.44
N ASP A 5 5.45 9.22 -17.14
CA ASP A 5 4.79 10.38 -16.55
C ASP A 5 5.76 11.58 -16.43
N ALA A 6 5.28 12.68 -15.85
CA ALA A 6 6.09 13.89 -15.65
C ALA A 6 7.28 13.71 -14.68
N PHE A 7 7.32 12.59 -13.94
CA PHE A 7 8.38 12.22 -13.01
C PHE A 7 9.35 11.19 -13.60
N GLY A 8 9.13 10.75 -14.85
CA GLY A 8 9.94 9.74 -15.50
C GLY A 8 9.63 8.30 -15.06
N HIS A 9 8.50 8.06 -14.39
CA HIS A 9 8.03 6.71 -14.08
C HIS A 9 7.19 6.17 -15.23
N PRO A 10 7.18 4.85 -15.49
CA PRO A 10 6.21 4.26 -16.41
C PRO A 10 4.77 4.67 -16.03
N ARG A 11 3.98 5.09 -17.02
CA ARG A 11 2.56 5.45 -16.83
C ARG A 11 1.73 4.21 -16.51
N LEU A 12 1.78 3.78 -15.25
CA LEU A 12 1.00 2.63 -14.76
C LEU A 12 -0.51 2.87 -14.88
N ASP A 13 -0.96 4.12 -14.89
CA ASP A 13 -2.37 4.49 -15.09
C ASP A 13 -2.91 4.04 -16.45
N ASP A 14 -2.06 3.96 -17.48
CA ASP A 14 -2.45 3.47 -18.80
C ASP A 14 -2.47 1.95 -18.87
N VAL A 15 -1.90 1.26 -17.88
CA VAL A 15 -1.82 -0.19 -17.82
C VAL A 15 -3.06 -0.76 -17.13
N ASN A 16 -3.98 -1.31 -17.91
CA ASN A 16 -5.18 -1.95 -17.38
C ASN A 16 -4.94 -3.42 -16.97
N VAL A 17 -4.18 -3.63 -15.89
CA VAL A 17 -3.82 -4.98 -15.39
C VAL A 17 -5.06 -5.84 -15.10
N GLY A 18 -6.10 -5.27 -14.49
CA GLY A 18 -7.32 -6.00 -14.16
C GLY A 18 -8.02 -6.58 -15.39
N ARG A 19 -8.08 -5.83 -16.49
CA ARG A 19 -8.63 -6.34 -17.75
C ARG A 19 -7.74 -7.42 -18.36
N TRP A 20 -6.43 -7.19 -18.37
CA TRP A 20 -5.47 -8.15 -18.90
C TRP A 20 -5.56 -9.51 -18.19
N ILE A 21 -5.64 -9.52 -16.85
CA ILE A 21 -5.81 -10.76 -16.07
C ILE A 21 -7.14 -11.44 -16.41
N ALA A 22 -8.24 -10.68 -16.45
CA ALA A 22 -9.55 -11.22 -16.76
C ALA A 22 -9.62 -11.86 -18.15
N ASP A 23 -9.00 -11.26 -19.17
CA ASP A 23 -8.96 -11.82 -20.52
C ASP A 23 -8.16 -13.13 -20.54
N LYS A 24 -7.01 -13.21 -19.83
CA LYS A 24 -6.22 -14.45 -19.70
C LYS A 24 -6.99 -15.56 -19.00
N LEU A 25 -7.65 -15.25 -17.89
CA LEU A 25 -8.43 -16.23 -17.13
C LEU A 25 -9.68 -16.69 -17.89
N SER A 26 -10.37 -15.80 -18.60
CA SER A 26 -11.58 -16.16 -19.34
C SER A 26 -11.28 -17.17 -20.45
N ILE A 27 -10.15 -17.01 -21.16
CA ILE A 27 -9.69 -17.98 -22.15
C ILE A 27 -9.34 -19.32 -21.50
N ALA A 28 -8.56 -19.30 -20.41
CA ALA A 28 -8.11 -20.52 -19.75
C ALA A 28 -9.24 -21.33 -19.09
N LEU A 29 -10.30 -20.65 -18.64
CA LEU A 29 -11.45 -21.26 -17.95
C LEU A 29 -12.67 -21.47 -18.87
N HIS A 30 -12.58 -21.12 -20.15
CA HIS A 30 -13.72 -21.11 -21.08
C HIS A 30 -14.93 -20.31 -20.54
N ALA A 31 -14.67 -19.22 -19.83
CA ALA A 31 -15.73 -18.41 -19.22
C ALA A 31 -16.38 -17.51 -20.28
N GLU A 32 -17.70 -17.60 -20.42
CA GLU A 32 -18.47 -16.76 -21.36
C GLU A 32 -18.54 -15.29 -20.93
N LYS A 33 -18.42 -15.01 -19.63
CA LYS A 33 -18.50 -13.67 -19.05
C LYS A 33 -17.47 -13.51 -17.95
N SER A 34 -16.89 -12.32 -17.87
CA SER A 34 -16.01 -11.89 -16.78
C SER A 34 -16.39 -10.50 -16.29
N LEU A 35 -16.24 -10.28 -14.98
CA LEU A 35 -16.47 -9.00 -14.33
C LEU A 35 -15.19 -8.55 -13.65
N VAL A 36 -14.71 -7.35 -13.99
CA VAL A 36 -13.55 -6.72 -13.36
C VAL A 36 -14.06 -5.63 -12.42
N VAL A 37 -13.81 -5.79 -11.13
CA VAL A 37 -14.22 -4.82 -10.11
C VAL A 37 -12.99 -4.08 -9.60
N LYS A 38 -12.94 -2.76 -9.83
CA LYS A 38 -11.89 -1.87 -9.31
C LYS A 38 -12.48 -0.95 -8.25
N SER A 39 -12.26 -1.29 -6.98
CA SER A 39 -12.79 -0.52 -5.84
C SER A 39 -11.83 0.56 -5.33
N GLY A 40 -10.71 0.83 -6.02
CA GLY A 40 -9.65 1.71 -5.51
C GLY A 40 -10.09 3.16 -5.23
N TYR A 41 -11.10 3.69 -5.92
CA TYR A 41 -11.69 4.99 -5.55
C TYR A 41 -12.45 4.89 -4.23
N PHE A 42 -13.35 3.91 -4.10
CA PHE A 42 -14.14 3.69 -2.89
C PHE A 42 -13.27 3.43 -1.66
N ALA A 43 -12.18 2.67 -1.81
CA ALA A 43 -11.24 2.43 -0.72
C ALA A 43 -10.55 3.71 -0.23
N ARG A 44 -10.24 4.65 -1.14
CA ARG A 44 -9.54 5.91 -0.81
C ARG A 44 -10.49 7.02 -0.33
N SER A 45 -11.77 6.95 -0.66
CA SER A 45 -12.78 7.93 -0.25
C SER A 45 -13.64 7.48 0.93
N ALA A 46 -13.43 6.25 1.41
CA ALA A 46 -14.10 5.74 2.59
C ALA A 46 -13.72 6.56 3.84
N PRO A 47 -14.66 6.79 4.77
CA PRO A 47 -14.33 7.36 6.08
C PRO A 47 -13.34 6.47 6.83
N ALA A 48 -12.37 7.09 7.50
CA ALA A 48 -11.45 6.40 8.40
C ALA A 48 -12.20 5.63 9.49
N ASN A 49 -11.76 4.39 9.75
CA ASN A 49 -12.28 3.56 10.83
C ASN A 49 -11.80 4.08 12.21
N ALA A 50 -12.13 3.38 13.30
CA ALA A 50 -11.78 3.87 14.65
C ALA A 50 -10.27 3.84 14.89
N GLU A 51 -9.61 2.78 14.45
CA GLU A 51 -8.18 2.55 14.60
C GLU A 51 -7.37 3.58 13.80
N ASP A 52 -7.76 3.86 12.56
CA ASP A 52 -7.16 4.88 11.70
C ASP A 52 -7.30 6.27 12.32
N ARG A 53 -8.44 6.58 12.96
CA ARG A 53 -8.63 7.88 13.63
C ARG A 53 -7.69 8.04 14.82
N VAL A 54 -7.48 6.98 15.60
CA VAL A 54 -6.51 6.98 16.70
C VAL A 54 -5.11 7.20 16.14
N LEU A 55 -4.71 6.46 15.11
CA LEU A 55 -3.40 6.62 14.47
C LEU A 55 -3.18 8.03 13.92
N VAL A 56 -4.19 8.61 13.25
CA VAL A 56 -4.13 9.97 12.72
C VAL A 56 -3.95 11.00 13.85
N ASP A 57 -4.68 10.84 14.96
CA ASP A 57 -4.59 11.73 16.12
C ASP A 57 -3.20 11.66 16.78
N GLU A 58 -2.67 10.45 16.96
CA GLU A 58 -1.33 10.22 17.50
C GLU A 58 -0.24 10.82 16.60
N CYS A 59 -0.32 10.59 15.30
CA CYS A 59 0.60 11.17 14.32
C CYS A 59 0.53 12.70 14.32
N ALA A 60 -0.67 13.28 14.31
CA ALA A 60 -0.84 14.74 14.31
C ALA A 60 -0.30 15.37 15.61
N SER A 61 -0.57 14.75 16.75
CA SER A 61 -0.08 15.19 18.06
C SER A 61 1.44 15.13 18.15
N MET A 62 2.04 14.03 17.69
CA MET A 62 3.50 13.88 17.64
C MET A 62 4.13 14.91 16.69
N ALA A 63 3.51 15.19 15.54
CA ALA A 63 4.02 16.18 14.60
C ALA A 63 4.03 17.59 15.19
N VAL A 64 2.97 17.98 15.91
CA VAL A 64 2.93 19.26 16.63
C VAL A 64 4.02 19.32 17.69
N ARG A 65 4.18 18.26 18.49
CA ARG A 65 5.22 18.20 19.52
C ARG A 65 6.63 18.31 18.92
N GLY A 66 6.95 17.49 17.93
CA GLY A 66 8.25 17.51 17.27
C GLY A 66 8.56 18.87 16.65
N ALA A 67 7.56 19.53 16.04
CA ALA A 67 7.72 20.88 15.50
C ALA A 67 8.02 21.93 16.60
N LEU A 68 7.38 21.83 17.77
CA LEU A 68 7.66 22.71 18.92
C LEU A 68 9.04 22.45 19.52
N ASP A 69 9.49 21.20 19.52
CA ASP A 69 10.80 20.77 20.01
C ASP A 69 11.93 21.02 18.98
N GLY A 70 11.59 21.49 17.77
CA GLY A 70 12.54 21.84 16.70
C GLY A 70 13.07 20.64 15.91
N GLU A 71 12.40 19.49 16.01
CA GLU A 71 12.73 18.27 15.28
C GLU A 71 12.32 18.38 13.80
N VAL A 72 13.10 17.75 12.91
CA VAL A 72 12.89 17.80 11.46
C VAL A 72 12.84 16.39 10.90
N GLY A 73 11.66 15.97 10.43
CA GLY A 73 11.48 14.63 9.87
C GLY A 73 10.05 14.30 9.49
N VAL A 74 9.78 13.01 9.34
CA VAL A 74 8.46 12.43 9.03
C VAL A 74 7.94 11.69 10.25
N VAL A 75 6.72 11.99 10.69
CA VAL A 75 6.11 11.25 11.81
C VAL A 75 5.57 9.90 11.35
N GLY A 76 5.83 8.87 12.15
CA GLY A 76 5.19 7.57 12.00
C GLY A 76 5.74 6.53 12.98
N HIS A 77 5.26 5.30 12.83
CA HIS A 77 5.83 4.15 13.53
C HIS A 77 7.15 3.74 12.87
N ASP A 78 8.26 3.97 13.56
CA ASP A 78 9.61 3.69 13.07
C ASP A 78 9.98 2.23 13.28
N GLU A 79 10.08 1.46 12.19
CA GLU A 79 10.43 0.04 12.24
C GLU A 79 11.83 -0.23 12.79
N ASP A 80 12.81 0.65 12.54
CA ASP A 80 14.15 0.50 13.13
C ASP A 80 14.15 0.81 14.64
N SER A 81 13.09 1.47 15.11
CA SER A 81 12.82 1.75 16.53
C SER A 81 11.72 0.84 17.08
N GLY A 82 11.54 -0.36 16.53
CA GLY A 82 10.60 -1.37 17.03
C GLY A 82 9.12 -1.00 16.85
N GLY A 83 8.80 -0.14 15.88
CA GLY A 83 7.45 0.31 15.58
C GLY A 83 6.95 1.41 16.51
N GLN A 84 7.82 2.11 17.22
CA GLN A 84 7.44 3.21 18.10
C GLN A 84 7.08 4.48 17.31
N MET A 85 6.09 5.23 17.80
CA MET A 85 5.70 6.52 17.22
C MET A 85 6.79 7.56 17.49
N GLY A 86 7.29 8.22 16.44
CA GLY A 86 8.33 9.25 16.56
C GLY A 86 8.53 10.06 15.28
N VAL A 87 9.50 10.97 15.32
CA VAL A 87 9.95 11.77 14.17
C VAL A 87 11.15 11.07 13.52
N ILE A 88 10.97 10.61 12.28
CA ILE A 88 11.96 9.87 11.50
C ILE A 88 12.74 10.82 10.60
N ASP A 89 14.06 10.78 10.66
CA ASP A 89 14.91 11.64 9.81
C ASP A 89 14.66 11.42 8.31
N PHE A 90 14.52 12.50 7.55
CA PHE A 90 14.26 12.44 6.10
C PHE A 90 15.19 11.50 5.31
N PRO A 91 16.52 11.45 5.54
CA PRO A 91 17.40 10.54 4.82
C PRO A 91 17.10 9.05 5.01
N ARG A 92 16.38 8.68 6.08
CA ARG A 92 15.95 7.30 6.35
C ARG A 92 14.67 6.92 5.60
N VAL A 93 13.87 7.92 5.18
CA VAL A 93 12.60 7.69 4.49
C VAL A 93 12.87 7.47 3.00
N SER A 94 12.58 6.27 2.52
CA SER A 94 12.77 5.89 1.12
C SER A 94 11.61 5.05 0.59
N GLY A 95 11.36 5.15 -0.72
CA GLY A 95 10.42 4.29 -1.42
C GLY A 95 11.07 2.97 -1.85
N GLY A 96 10.25 2.03 -2.33
CA GLY A 96 10.75 0.79 -2.92
C GLY A 96 11.12 -0.31 -1.93
N LYS A 97 10.60 -0.25 -0.70
CA LYS A 97 10.73 -1.35 0.27
C LYS A 97 10.25 -2.66 -0.35
N VAL A 98 11.13 -3.66 -0.37
CA VAL A 98 10.81 -4.99 -0.92
C VAL A 98 9.82 -5.69 0.02
N LEU A 99 8.80 -6.31 -0.56
CA LEU A 99 7.89 -7.19 0.18
C LEU A 99 8.65 -8.45 0.62
N ASP A 100 8.73 -8.68 1.93
CA ASP A 100 9.25 -9.93 2.48
C ASP A 100 8.23 -11.05 2.29
N ILE A 101 8.48 -11.90 1.30
CA ILE A 101 7.61 -13.06 0.99
C ILE A 101 7.71 -14.19 2.02
N SER A 102 8.67 -14.12 2.95
CA SER A 102 8.82 -15.08 4.04
C SER A 102 8.09 -14.67 5.32
N ALA A 103 7.53 -13.46 5.35
CA ALA A 103 6.77 -12.97 6.50
C ALA A 103 5.58 -13.91 6.81
N PRO A 104 5.30 -14.22 8.09
CA PRO A 104 4.28 -15.21 8.46
C PRO A 104 2.92 -14.97 7.82
N TRP A 105 2.45 -13.71 7.81
CA TRP A 105 1.16 -13.35 7.21
C TRP A 105 1.11 -13.59 5.69
N VAL A 106 2.24 -13.48 4.97
CA VAL A 106 2.32 -13.79 3.54
C VAL A 106 2.23 -15.30 3.33
N VAL A 107 2.97 -16.06 4.12
CA VAL A 107 2.96 -17.52 4.07
C VAL A 107 1.56 -18.06 4.37
N ASP A 108 0.92 -17.53 5.41
CA ASP A 108 -0.45 -17.91 5.82
C ASP A 108 -1.47 -17.57 4.73
N LEU A 109 -1.35 -16.40 4.10
CA LEU A 109 -2.19 -16.00 2.96
C LEU A 109 -2.04 -16.99 1.80
N LEU A 110 -0.81 -17.34 1.43
CA LEU A 110 -0.53 -18.29 0.34
C LEU A 110 -1.05 -19.69 0.66
N ALA A 111 -0.87 -20.16 1.90
CA ALA A 111 -1.40 -21.44 2.35
C ALA A 111 -2.93 -21.46 2.29
N GLY A 112 -3.61 -20.37 2.69
CA GLY A 112 -5.07 -20.25 2.61
C GLY A 112 -5.61 -20.31 1.18
N VAL A 113 -4.88 -19.79 0.20
CA VAL A 113 -5.24 -19.92 -1.22
C VAL A 113 -5.04 -21.35 -1.73
N GLN A 114 -4.00 -22.05 -1.27
CA GLN A 114 -3.69 -23.42 -1.69
C GLN A 114 -4.61 -24.47 -1.06
N ALA A 115 -5.07 -24.25 0.17
CA ALA A 115 -5.93 -25.18 0.90
C ALA A 115 -7.36 -25.32 0.33
N ASN A 116 -7.75 -24.45 -0.61
CA ASN A 116 -9.03 -24.49 -1.32
C ASN A 116 -8.96 -25.23 -2.68
N ARG A 117 -7.94 -26.07 -2.89
CA ARG A 117 -7.88 -27.06 -3.99
C ARG A 117 -8.46 -28.40 -3.54
#